data_AF-A0A4P9TJH4-F1
#
_entry.id   AF-A0A4P9TJH4-F1
#
_cell.length_a   1.000
_cell.length_b   1.000
_cell.length_c   1.000
_cell.angle_alpha   90.00
_cell.angle_beta   90.00
_cell.angle_gamma   90.00
#
_symmetry.space_group_name_H-M   'P 1'
#
loop_
_entity.id
_entity.type
_entity.pdbx_description
1 polymer ?
#
loop_
_entity_poly.entity_id
_entity_poly.type
_entity_poly.pdbx_seq_one_letter_code
_entity_poly.pdbx_strand_id
1 'polypeptide(L)'
;MRSNRLQREIDDLVSRGWTIEEETPDRVVMVDREFGSVLSHVLVAVLTVWFSMGLGNVVWGAYNYVSNSRRRVLWEDAVGCPHCGADIPASVDYCSACGDGLERPPEPDGGIVCPECDAVAAKGSRYCPACGTRLAETGGSPS
;
A
#
# COMPACT_ATOMS: atom_id res chain seq x y z
N MET A 1 -5.33 -1.32 -16.55
CA MET A 1 -6.29 -0.27 -16.14
C MET A 1 -6.28 -0.26 -14.63
N ARG A 2 -6.21 0.93 -14.01
CA ARG A 2 -6.20 1.05 -12.55
C ARG A 2 -7.58 0.75 -11.97
N SER A 3 -7.61 0.29 -10.72
CA SER A 3 -8.84 -0.02 -10.00
C SER A 3 -9.63 1.26 -9.70
N ASN A 4 -10.96 1.16 -9.70
CA ASN A 4 -11.83 2.30 -9.38
C ASN A 4 -11.60 2.86 -7.97
N ARG A 5 -11.06 2.06 -7.05
CA ARG A 5 -10.67 2.51 -5.71
C ARG A 5 -9.43 3.39 -5.81
N LEU A 6 -8.36 2.89 -6.44
CA LEU A 6 -7.10 3.63 -6.56
C LEU A 6 -7.29 4.95 -7.30
N GLN A 7 -8.05 4.97 -8.40
CA GLN A 7 -8.32 6.20 -9.14
C GLN A 7 -9.01 7.27 -8.29
N ARG A 8 -10.05 6.90 -7.52
CA ARG A 8 -10.74 7.85 -6.63
C ARG A 8 -9.83 8.41 -5.54
N GLU A 9 -8.93 7.59 -5.01
CA GLU A 9 -7.99 8.03 -3.98
C GLU A 9 -6.91 8.96 -4.54
N ILE A 10 -6.39 8.67 -5.74
CA ILE A 10 -5.49 9.57 -6.46
C ILE A 10 -6.20 10.90 -6.73
N ASP A 11 -7.42 10.87 -7.26
CA ASP A 11 -8.19 12.09 -7.57
C ASP A 11 -8.44 12.94 -6.31
N ASP A 12 -8.80 12.31 -5.18
CA ASP A 12 -8.96 12.97 -3.89
C ASP A 12 -7.66 13.61 -3.41
N LEU A 13 -6.53 12.90 -3.50
CA LEU A 13 -5.22 13.43 -3.10
C LEU A 13 -4.75 14.58 -4.00
N VAL A 14 -4.93 14.46 -5.32
CA VAL A 14 -4.65 15.54 -6.27
C VAL A 14 -5.51 16.77 -5.97
N SER A 15 -6.79 16.59 -5.64
CA SER A 15 -7.68 17.71 -5.27
C SER A 15 -7.22 18.45 -4.00
N ARG A 16 -6.52 17.74 -3.10
CA ARG A 16 -5.89 18.29 -1.88
C ARG A 16 -4.51 18.89 -2.12
N GLY A 17 -4.02 18.92 -3.36
CA GLY A 17 -2.72 19.49 -3.73
C GLY A 17 -1.55 18.51 -3.66
N TRP A 18 -1.80 17.21 -3.47
CA TRP A 18 -0.75 16.20 -3.55
C TRP A 18 -0.26 16.04 -4.99
N THR A 19 1.01 15.74 -5.14
CA THR A 19 1.66 15.53 -6.44
C THR A 19 2.13 14.09 -6.58
N ILE A 20 2.11 13.56 -7.80
CA ILE A 20 2.61 12.22 -8.08
C ILE A 20 4.13 12.30 -8.27
N GLU A 21 4.87 11.49 -7.52
CA GLU A 21 6.34 11.41 -7.58
C GLU A 21 6.82 10.23 -8.43
N GLU A 22 6.18 9.07 -8.26
CA GLU A 22 6.54 7.82 -8.96
C GLU A 22 5.25 7.08 -9.32
N GLU A 23 5.14 6.67 -10.59
CA GLU A 23 4.06 5.81 -11.07
C GLU A 23 4.62 4.47 -11.52
N THR A 24 4.18 3.40 -10.86
CA THR A 24 4.42 2.04 -11.33
C THR A 24 3.08 1.34 -11.61
N PRO A 25 3.08 0.18 -12.29
CA PRO A 25 1.85 -0.58 -12.51
C PRO A 25 1.15 -1.00 -11.23
N ASP A 26 1.92 -1.28 -10.17
CA ASP A 26 1.42 -1.87 -8.92
C ASP A 26 1.17 -0.83 -7.82
N ARG A 27 1.83 0.34 -7.89
CA ARG A 27 1.73 1.39 -6.88
C ARG A 27 1.91 2.78 -7.44
N VAL A 28 1.36 3.76 -6.73
CA VAL A 28 1.57 5.18 -6.99
C VAL A 28 2.10 5.84 -5.73
N VAL A 29 3.22 6.53 -5.87
CA VAL A 29 3.80 7.31 -4.78
C VAL A 29 3.34 8.75 -4.93
N MET A 30 2.67 9.25 -3.90
CA MET A 30 2.23 10.63 -3.83
C MET A 30 3.00 11.36 -2.74
N VAL A 31 3.29 12.63 -3.00
CA VAL A 31 4.03 13.50 -2.09
C VAL A 31 3.32 14.85 -1.96
N ASP A 32 3.21 15.30 -0.72
CA ASP A 32 2.73 16.62 -0.33
C ASP A 32 3.93 17.45 0.16
N ARG A 33 4.17 18.56 -0.52
CA ARG A 33 5.31 19.46 -0.26
C ARG A 33 4.77 20.77 0.29
N GLU A 34 4.64 20.87 1.61
CA GLU A 34 4.31 22.12 2.29
C GLU A 34 5.55 23.01 2.37
N PHE A 35 5.55 24.12 1.63
CA PHE A 35 6.60 25.13 1.78
C PHE A 35 6.45 25.88 3.11
N GLY A 36 5.25 25.93 3.71
CA GLY A 36 4.91 26.74 4.87
C GLY A 36 4.29 28.10 4.47
N SER A 37 3.75 28.86 5.43
CA SER A 37 3.02 30.11 5.11
C SER A 37 3.95 31.17 4.50
N VAL A 38 3.44 31.99 3.58
CA VAL A 38 4.20 33.11 2.98
C VAL A 38 4.68 34.07 4.08
N LEU A 39 3.83 34.33 5.08
CA LEU A 39 4.19 35.17 6.21
C LEU A 39 5.36 34.62 7.02
N SER A 40 5.36 33.32 7.33
CA SER A 40 6.49 32.70 8.04
C SER A 40 7.78 32.83 7.23
N HIS A 41 7.75 32.67 5.91
CA HIS A 41 8.93 32.91 5.08
C HIS A 41 9.39 34.37 5.13
N VAL A 42 8.47 35.34 5.09
CA VAL A 42 8.79 36.77 5.18
C VAL A 42 9.40 37.11 6.55
N LEU A 43 8.86 36.56 7.64
CA LEU A 43 9.39 36.80 8.99
C LEU A 43 10.79 36.21 9.16
N VAL A 44 11.02 34.96 8.75
CA VAL A 44 12.36 34.35 8.79
C VAL A 44 13.30 35.14 7.89
N ALA A 45 12.86 35.59 6.71
CA ALA A 45 13.65 36.44 5.83
C ALA A 45 14.09 37.73 6.52
N VAL A 46 13.15 38.50 7.10
CA VAL A 46 13.46 39.75 7.81
C VAL A 46 14.40 39.52 9.00
N LEU A 47 14.14 38.51 9.81
CA LEU A 47 14.91 38.23 11.03
C LEU A 47 16.32 37.69 10.73
N THR A 48 16.49 36.90 9.67
CA THR A 48 17.77 36.23 9.38
C THR A 48 18.59 36.92 8.28
N VAL A 49 17.99 37.74 7.41
CA VAL A 49 18.75 38.58 6.45
C VAL A 49 19.60 39.62 7.19
N TRP A 50 19.07 40.21 8.27
CA TRP A 50 19.79 41.22 9.04
C TRP A 50 20.95 40.66 9.89
N PHE A 51 20.83 39.43 10.41
CA PHE A 51 21.83 38.85 11.33
C PHE A 51 22.71 37.74 10.74
N SER A 52 22.36 37.12 9.60
CA SER A 52 23.10 35.97 9.04
C SER A 52 23.51 36.08 7.56
N MET A 53 23.34 37.25 6.93
CA MET A 53 23.50 37.44 5.48
C MET A 53 22.73 36.41 4.63
N GLY A 54 21.63 35.86 5.15
CA GLY A 54 20.76 34.91 4.44
C GLY A 54 21.16 33.43 4.50
N LEU A 55 22.31 33.05 5.09
CA LEU A 55 22.65 31.62 5.27
C LEU A 55 21.65 30.92 6.20
N GLY A 56 21.16 31.61 7.23
CA GLY A 56 20.13 31.07 8.13
C GLY A 56 18.83 30.73 7.40
N ASN A 57 18.41 31.57 6.45
CA ASN A 57 17.23 31.30 5.62
C ASN A 57 17.41 30.06 4.74
N VAL A 58 18.58 29.90 4.11
CA VAL A 58 18.83 28.77 3.21
C VAL A 58 18.80 27.46 4.00
N VAL A 59 19.46 27.42 5.16
CA VAL A 59 19.47 26.24 6.04
C VAL A 59 18.08 25.95 6.58
N TRP A 60 17.35 26.97 7.06
CA TRP A 60 15.99 26.79 7.58
C TRP A 60 14.99 26.37 6.49
N GLY A 61 15.06 26.97 5.30
CA GLY A 61 14.23 26.60 4.16
C GLY A 61 14.50 25.18 3.69
N ALA A 62 15.76 24.77 3.62
CA ALA A 62 16.14 23.39 3.32
C ALA A 62 15.64 22.42 4.40
N TYR A 63 15.82 22.77 5.68
CA TYR A 63 15.33 21.97 6.80
C TYR A 63 13.81 21.80 6.74
N ASN A 64 13.06 22.89 6.61
CA ASN A 64 11.59 22.87 6.62
C ASN A 64 11.01 22.12 5.41
N TYR A 65 11.64 22.26 4.23
CA TYR A 65 11.26 21.54 3.02
C TYR A 65 11.46 20.03 3.17
N VAL A 66 12.59 19.60 3.74
CA VAL A 66 12.88 18.18 3.95
C VAL A 66 12.07 17.60 5.12
N SER A 67 11.84 18.38 6.18
CA SER A 67 11.18 17.88 7.38
C SER A 67 9.66 17.71 7.23
N ASN A 68 9.00 18.52 6.38
CA ASN A 68 7.55 18.50 6.25
C ASN A 68 7.03 17.79 4.99
N SER A 69 7.90 17.20 4.17
CA SER A 69 7.43 16.42 3.03
C SER A 69 6.75 15.14 3.51
N ARG A 70 5.45 15.00 3.27
CA ARG A 70 4.73 13.75 3.54
C ARG A 70 4.69 12.92 2.27
N ARG A 71 5.09 11.65 2.38
CA ARG A 71 5.04 10.68 1.29
C ARG A 71 4.02 9.59 1.63
N ARG A 72 3.14 9.27 0.70
CA ARG A 72 2.18 8.17 0.78
C ARG A 72 2.33 7.26 -0.41
N VAL A 73 2.20 5.95 -0.18
CA VAL A 73 2.22 4.93 -1.22
C VAL A 73 0.82 4.34 -1.32
N LEU A 74 0.23 4.41 -2.50
CA LEU A 74 -1.06 3.84 -2.82
C LEU A 74 -0.84 2.57 -3.65
N TRP A 75 -1.50 1.48 -3.27
CA TRP A 75 -1.36 0.18 -3.92
C TRP A 75 -2.58 -0.12 -4.80
N GLU A 76 -2.35 -0.76 -5.94
CA GLU A 76 -3.42 -1.17 -6.87
C GLU A 76 -4.38 -2.20 -6.23
N ASP A 77 -3.81 -3.10 -5.43
CA ASP A 77 -4.44 -4.22 -4.73
C ASP A 77 -4.58 -3.97 -3.21
N ALA A 78 -4.69 -2.71 -2.80
CA ALA A 78 -4.73 -2.34 -1.39
C ALA A 78 -5.87 -3.04 -0.61
N VAL A 79 -5.51 -3.73 0.46
CA VAL A 79 -6.40 -4.32 1.47
C VAL A 79 -6.15 -3.66 2.82
N GLY A 80 -7.19 -3.57 3.66
CA GLY A 80 -7.04 -3.04 5.01
C GLY A 80 -6.43 -4.08 5.94
N CYS A 81 -5.38 -3.72 6.67
CA CYS A 81 -4.81 -4.57 7.70
C CYS A 81 -5.89 -4.91 8.75
N PRO A 82 -6.12 -6.19 9.07
CA PRO A 82 -7.18 -6.60 10.01
C PRO A 82 -6.91 -6.14 11.45
N HIS A 83 -5.65 -5.84 11.79
CA HIS A 83 -5.27 -5.44 13.14
C HIS A 83 -5.29 -3.91 13.36
N CYS A 84 -4.73 -3.12 12.43
CA CYS A 84 -4.62 -1.66 12.58
C CYS A 84 -5.42 -0.83 11.56
N GLY A 85 -5.98 -1.47 10.53
CA GLY A 85 -6.75 -0.79 9.48
C GLY A 85 -5.91 -0.04 8.44
N ALA A 86 -4.58 -0.10 8.51
CA ALA A 86 -3.72 0.53 7.50
C ALA A 86 -3.86 -0.15 6.12
N ASP A 87 -3.82 0.64 5.04
CA ASP A 87 -3.82 0.11 3.68
C ASP A 87 -2.47 -0.51 3.33
N ILE A 88 -2.50 -1.79 2.95
CA ILE A 88 -1.34 -2.61 2.63
C ILE A 88 -1.60 -3.36 1.31
N PRO A 89 -0.57 -3.73 0.53
CA PRO A 89 -0.78 -4.56 -0.65
C PRO A 89 -1.23 -5.98 -0.24
N ALA A 90 -1.95 -6.70 -1.10
CA ALA A 90 -2.52 -7.99 -0.74
C ALA A 90 -1.46 -9.10 -0.58
N SER A 91 -0.24 -8.88 -1.09
CA SER A 91 0.84 -9.87 -1.17
C SER A 91 1.89 -9.79 -0.06
N VAL A 92 1.79 -8.84 0.88
CA VAL A 92 2.79 -8.73 1.97
C VAL A 92 2.55 -9.72 3.10
N ASP A 93 3.65 -10.22 3.66
CA ASP A 93 3.62 -11.16 4.79
C ASP A 93 3.48 -10.45 6.16
N TYR A 94 3.68 -9.13 6.20
CA TYR A 94 3.56 -8.32 7.41
C TYR A 94 3.05 -6.91 7.11
N CYS A 95 2.44 -6.28 8.11
CA CYS A 95 1.99 -4.90 8.02
C CYS A 95 3.13 -3.92 8.33
N SER A 96 3.47 -3.05 7.38
CA SER A 96 4.50 -2.01 7.58
C SER A 96 4.11 -0.90 8.55
N ALA A 97 2.82 -0.79 8.91
CA ALA A 97 2.32 0.22 9.83
C ALA A 97 2.33 -0.22 11.30
N CYS A 98 1.90 -1.46 11.59
CA CYS A 98 1.83 -1.98 12.97
C CYS A 98 2.84 -3.10 13.29
N GLY A 99 3.43 -3.73 12.28
CA GLY A 99 4.44 -4.79 12.43
C GLY A 99 3.87 -6.20 12.54
N ASP A 100 2.55 -6.39 12.55
CA ASP A 100 1.96 -7.73 12.67
C ASP A 100 2.14 -8.57 11.41
N GLY A 101 2.34 -9.87 11.62
CA GLY A 101 2.31 -10.86 10.56
C GLY A 101 0.90 -10.99 9.99
N LEU A 102 0.81 -11.19 8.67
CA LEU A 102 -0.43 -11.39 7.96
C LEU A 102 -0.46 -12.84 7.49
N GLU A 103 -1.37 -13.66 8.04
CA GLU A 103 -1.63 -14.95 7.44
C GLU A 103 -2.21 -14.73 6.04
N ARG A 104 -1.42 -15.07 5.02
CA ARG A 104 -1.86 -15.04 3.63
C ARG A 104 -3.12 -15.92 3.51
N PRO A 105 -4.25 -15.39 2.99
CA PRO A 105 -5.32 -16.25 2.52
C PRO A 105 -4.68 -17.24 1.54
N PRO A 106 -4.90 -18.57 1.67
CA PRO A 106 -4.30 -19.51 0.75
C PRO A 106 -4.65 -19.04 -0.67
N GLU A 107 -3.62 -18.79 -1.48
CA GLU A 107 -3.83 -18.48 -2.89
C GLU A 107 -4.75 -19.57 -3.46
N PRO A 108 -5.79 -19.23 -4.25
CA PRO A 108 -6.68 -20.21 -4.83
C PRO A 108 -5.92 -20.94 -5.95
N ASP A 109 -4.92 -21.70 -5.57
CA ASP A 109 -4.04 -22.41 -6.48
C ASP A 109 -4.70 -23.76 -6.80
N GLY A 110 -5.74 -23.68 -7.64
CA GLY A 110 -6.38 -24.84 -8.25
C GLY A 110 -6.97 -25.84 -7.26
N GLY A 111 -7.87 -25.35 -6.39
CA GLY A 111 -8.64 -26.23 -5.51
C GLY A 111 -9.38 -27.32 -6.28
N ILE A 112 -9.44 -28.52 -5.71
CA ILE A 112 -10.15 -29.67 -6.28
C ILE A 112 -11.57 -29.63 -5.74
N VAL A 113 -12.56 -29.64 -6.63
CA VAL A 113 -13.98 -29.73 -6.25
C VAL A 113 -14.29 -31.16 -5.85
N CYS A 114 -14.88 -31.35 -4.67
CA CYS A 114 -15.28 -32.66 -4.19
C CYS A 114 -16.49 -33.18 -5.00
N PRO A 115 -16.42 -34.38 -5.59
CA PRO A 115 -17.52 -34.93 -6.40
C PRO A 115 -18.75 -35.35 -5.60
N GLU A 116 -18.66 -35.40 -4.27
CA GLU A 116 -19.76 -35.85 -3.39
C GLU A 116 -20.54 -34.71 -2.73
N CYS A 117 -19.91 -33.56 -2.52
CA CYS A 117 -20.55 -32.46 -1.77
C CYS A 117 -20.27 -31.07 -2.35
N ASP A 118 -19.62 -31.00 -3.51
CA ASP A 118 -19.24 -29.78 -4.23
C ASP A 118 -18.36 -28.78 -3.44
N ALA A 119 -17.88 -29.16 -2.25
CA ALA A 119 -16.93 -28.35 -1.49
C ALA A 119 -15.57 -28.29 -2.20
N VAL A 120 -14.94 -27.12 -2.19
CA VAL A 120 -13.59 -26.90 -2.76
C VAL A 120 -12.53 -27.25 -1.70
N ALA A 121 -11.67 -28.22 -1.99
CA ALA A 121 -10.54 -28.59 -1.16
C ALA A 121 -9.22 -28.05 -1.75
N ALA A 122 -8.20 -27.84 -0.90
CA ALA A 122 -6.88 -27.43 -1.37
C ALA A 122 -6.25 -28.50 -2.29
N LYS A 123 -5.50 -28.08 -3.30
CA LYS A 123 -4.77 -28.96 -4.22
C LYS A 123 -3.84 -29.90 -3.44
N GLY A 124 -3.92 -31.21 -3.69
CA GLY A 124 -3.17 -32.24 -2.96
C GLY A 124 -3.83 -32.73 -1.65
N SER A 125 -5.03 -32.24 -1.31
CA SER A 125 -5.80 -32.80 -0.19
C SER A 125 -6.23 -34.23 -0.50
N ARG A 126 -5.84 -35.18 0.36
CA ARG A 126 -6.25 -36.59 0.24
C ARG A 126 -7.71 -36.83 0.60
N TYR A 127 -8.29 -35.94 1.40
CA TYR A 127 -9.66 -36.04 1.91
C TYR A 127 -10.36 -34.69 1.82
N CYS A 128 -11.66 -34.70 1.54
CA CYS A 128 -12.51 -33.51 1.54
C CYS A 128 -12.70 -33.02 2.99
N PRO A 129 -12.44 -31.73 3.29
CA PRO A 129 -12.62 -31.18 4.63
C PRO A 129 -14.10 -31.04 5.03
N ALA A 130 -15.03 -31.08 4.08
CA ALA A 130 -16.46 -30.93 4.34
C ALA A 130 -17.18 -32.26 4.62
N CYS A 131 -16.86 -33.32 3.87
CA CYS A 131 -17.57 -34.60 3.95
C CYS A 131 -16.68 -35.82 4.25
N GLY A 132 -15.35 -35.67 4.26
CA GLY A 132 -14.41 -36.76 4.52
C GLY A 132 -14.16 -37.70 3.34
N THR A 133 -14.81 -37.51 2.18
CA THR A 133 -14.57 -38.31 0.97
C THR A 133 -13.12 -38.20 0.51
N ARG A 134 -12.51 -39.33 0.12
CA ARG A 134 -11.15 -39.37 -0.41
C ARG A 134 -11.11 -38.73 -1.80
N LEU A 135 -10.26 -37.73 -1.99
CA LEU A 135 -10.01 -37.10 -3.27
C LEU A 135 -8.79 -37.82 -3.90
N ALA A 136 -9.05 -38.69 -4.88
CA ALA A 136 -7.97 -39.41 -5.56
C ALA A 136 -7.17 -38.46 -6.46
N GLU A 137 -5.85 -38.60 -6.44
CA GLU A 137 -4.95 -37.84 -7.31
C GLU A 137 -5.17 -38.28 -8.77
N THR A 138 -5.97 -37.53 -9.54
CA THR A 138 -6.01 -37.65 -11.00
C THR A 138 -4.69 -37.12 -11.57
N GLY A 139 -3.67 -37.97 -11.49
CA GLY A 139 -2.36 -37.81 -12.10
C GLY A 139 -1.78 -39.15 -12.59
N GLY A 140 -2.64 -40.12 -12.95
CA GLY A 140 -2.21 -41.47 -13.33
C GLY A 140 -3.05 -42.13 -14.42
N SER A 141 -2.52 -42.06 -15.65
CA SER A 141 -2.70 -42.97 -16.81
C SER A 141 -4.00 -42.94 -17.62
N PRO A 142 -3.86 -42.97 -18.96
CA PRO A 142 -4.49 -44.00 -19.75
C PRO A 142 -3.42 -44.95 -20.35
N SER A 143 -3.93 -46.07 -20.87
CA SER A 143 -3.24 -47.25 -21.37
C SER A 143 -2.36 -47.03 -22.61
#